data_AF-A0A367M732-F1
#
_entry.id   AF-A0A367M732-F1
#
_cell.length_a   1.000
_cell.length_b   1.000
_cell.length_c   1.000
_cell.angle_alpha   90.00
_cell.angle_beta   90.00
_cell.angle_gamma   90.00
#
_symmetry.space_group_name_H-M   'P 1'
#
loop_
_entity.id
_entity.type
_entity.pdbx_description
1 polymer ?
#
loop_
_entity_poly.entity_id
_entity_poly.type
_entity_poly.pdbx_seq_one_letter_code
_entity_poly.pdbx_strand_id
1 'polypeptide(L)'
;DPVRLPADGRVPVFREGDVMVVAHTAETTVPSPQAGGVLQLSRDQQAEIKVVDANAVELASAGYSVDLERGRVTWANPLVLQDAEGNPLTLPLVVRDRVEHMTLCTEVQVNGELGISSPLPWDLPAGETLASSALSWGDLQARLHHWFTQRTWDIGSPNWTDEPKGDGTTANYNSLAYPPLIANRGAIDAKWALVFNSSTSFSVVEEKLGVIANGTTTTDTAPINPETNTPYFTIRKEGWGSGWAAGNAVRFNTDSCLGPMWIVRTVLSGKGTVEDDEFHLQIRGDAD
;
A
#
# COMPACT_ATOMS: atom_id res chain seq x y z
N ASP A 1 8.44 27.30 11.70
CA ASP A 1 7.87 28.62 11.41
C ASP A 1 6.42 28.41 10.94
N PRO A 2 5.40 28.61 11.80
CA PRO A 2 4.03 28.32 11.41
C PRO A 2 3.55 29.46 10.52
N VAL A 3 3.67 29.26 9.21
CA VAL A 3 3.10 30.16 8.21
C VAL A 3 1.62 30.33 8.54
N ARG A 4 1.22 31.55 8.91
CA ARG A 4 -0.19 31.89 9.15
C ARG A 4 -0.99 31.50 7.92
N LEU A 5 -2.02 30.68 8.10
CA LEU A 5 -2.99 30.41 7.05
C LEU A 5 -3.52 31.74 6.48
N PRO A 6 -3.71 31.84 5.16
CA PRO A 6 -4.29 33.03 4.55
C PRO A 6 -5.60 33.44 5.23
N ALA A 7 -5.82 34.76 5.38
CA ALA A 7 -6.96 35.30 6.12
C ALA A 7 -8.32 34.98 5.47
N ASP A 8 -8.32 34.62 4.19
CA ASP A 8 -9.50 34.15 3.44
C ASP A 8 -9.75 32.63 3.60
N GLY A 9 -8.90 31.93 4.33
CA GLY A 9 -8.99 30.48 4.56
C GLY A 9 -8.69 29.64 3.32
N ARG A 10 -8.21 30.23 2.22
CA ARG A 10 -7.86 29.51 0.99
C ARG A 10 -6.38 29.14 1.03
N VAL A 11 -6.06 27.90 0.66
CA VAL A 11 -4.68 27.41 0.59
C VAL A 11 -4.38 27.03 -0.86
N PRO A 12 -3.25 27.48 -1.44
CA PRO A 12 -2.86 27.05 -2.78
C PRO A 12 -2.62 25.54 -2.78
N VAL A 13 -3.35 24.83 -3.65
CA VAL A 13 -3.24 23.37 -3.82
C VAL A 13 -2.05 23.01 -4.72
N PHE A 14 -1.73 23.86 -5.69
CA PHE A 14 -0.61 23.69 -6.60
C PHE A 14 0.45 24.75 -6.36
N ARG A 15 1.72 24.40 -6.61
CA ARG A 15 2.85 25.33 -6.62
C ARG A 15 3.72 25.05 -7.84
N GLU A 16 4.32 26.11 -8.36
CA GLU A 16 5.33 25.99 -9.41
C GLU A 16 6.52 25.17 -8.90
N GLY A 17 6.97 24.22 -9.71
CA GLY A 17 8.05 23.29 -9.37
C GLY A 17 7.62 22.08 -8.54
N ASP A 18 6.36 21.99 -8.11
CA ASP A 18 5.83 20.78 -7.48
C ASP A 18 5.32 19.79 -8.54
N VAL A 19 5.33 18.50 -8.18
CA VAL A 19 4.73 17.45 -9.01
C VAL A 19 3.20 17.52 -8.88
N MET A 20 2.51 17.38 -10.01
CA MET A 20 1.07 17.22 -10.07
C MET A 20 0.69 16.00 -10.91
N VAL A 21 -0.56 15.58 -10.76
CA VAL A 21 -1.14 14.48 -11.52
C VAL A 21 -2.37 14.98 -12.23
N VAL A 22 -2.44 14.74 -13.53
CA VAL A 22 -3.67 14.88 -14.32
C VAL A 22 -4.27 13.50 -14.52
N ALA A 23 -5.55 13.32 -14.22
CA ALA A 23 -6.21 12.02 -14.29
C ALA A 23 -7.59 12.13 -14.93
N HIS A 24 -7.99 11.07 -15.64
CA HIS A 24 -9.33 10.95 -16.20
C HIS A 24 -9.79 9.49 -16.23
N THR A 25 -10.95 9.22 -15.64
CA THR A 25 -11.61 7.92 -15.66
C THR A 25 -12.71 7.93 -16.70
N ALA A 26 -12.62 7.06 -17.72
CA ALA A 26 -13.71 6.86 -18.67
C ALA A 26 -14.48 5.59 -18.30
N GLU A 27 -15.73 5.53 -18.75
CA GLU A 27 -16.59 4.38 -18.57
C GLU A 27 -16.94 3.75 -19.92
N THR A 28 -16.80 2.42 -20.01
CA THR A 28 -17.23 1.63 -21.16
C THR A 28 -18.26 0.61 -20.72
N THR A 29 -19.50 0.77 -21.17
CA THR A 29 -20.58 -0.18 -20.89
C THR A 29 -20.43 -1.46 -21.71
N VAL A 30 -20.52 -2.61 -21.04
CA VAL A 30 -20.44 -3.95 -21.62
C VAL A 30 -21.74 -4.70 -21.34
N PRO A 31 -22.69 -4.72 -22.30
CA PRO A 31 -24.02 -5.31 -22.07
C PRO A 31 -24.00 -6.81 -21.80
N SER A 32 -23.09 -7.55 -22.45
CA SER A 32 -22.99 -9.01 -22.32
C SER A 32 -21.54 -9.46 -22.59
N PRO A 33 -20.68 -9.52 -21.55
CA PRO A 33 -19.32 -10.02 -21.71
C PRO A 33 -19.33 -11.51 -22.07
N GLN A 34 -18.48 -11.90 -23.03
CA GLN A 34 -18.33 -13.29 -23.45
C GLN A 34 -17.15 -13.92 -22.69
N ALA A 35 -17.33 -15.13 -22.15
CA ALA A 35 -16.26 -15.85 -21.47
C ALA A 35 -15.05 -16.06 -22.39
N GLY A 36 -13.85 -15.73 -21.92
CA GLY A 36 -12.61 -15.73 -22.73
C GLY A 36 -12.53 -14.62 -23.79
N GLY A 37 -13.55 -13.77 -23.90
CA GLY A 37 -13.56 -12.63 -24.81
C GLY A 37 -12.59 -11.54 -24.37
N VAL A 38 -12.10 -10.76 -25.33
CA VAL A 38 -11.23 -9.61 -25.09
C VAL A 38 -11.98 -8.34 -25.45
N LEU A 39 -12.04 -7.39 -24.53
CA LEU A 39 -12.47 -6.02 -24.76
C LEU A 39 -11.24 -5.13 -24.92
N GLN A 40 -11.14 -4.45 -26.06
CA GLN A 40 -10.17 -3.38 -26.29
C GLN A 40 -10.79 -2.04 -25.87
N LEU A 41 -10.08 -1.30 -25.02
CA LEU A 41 -10.45 0.05 -24.60
C LEU A 41 -9.98 1.09 -25.61
N SER A 42 -10.53 2.31 -25.49
CA SER A 42 -10.23 3.43 -26.38
C SER A 42 -8.84 4.05 -26.18
N ARG A 43 -8.24 3.80 -25.02
CA ARG A 43 -6.93 4.31 -24.61
C ARG A 43 -6.00 3.16 -24.28
N ASP A 44 -4.71 3.45 -24.31
CA ASP A 44 -3.63 2.60 -23.85
C ASP A 44 -2.97 3.24 -22.62
N GLN A 45 -2.09 2.50 -21.93
CA GLN A 45 -1.33 2.97 -20.75
C GLN A 45 -2.22 3.42 -19.58
N GLN A 46 -3.22 2.61 -19.24
CA GLN A 46 -4.05 2.82 -18.08
C GLN A 46 -3.23 2.73 -16.78
N ALA A 47 -3.54 3.62 -15.83
CA ALA A 47 -3.07 3.49 -14.46
C ALA A 47 -3.91 2.46 -13.68
N GLU A 48 -5.19 2.33 -14.02
CA GLU A 48 -6.10 1.38 -13.38
C GLU A 48 -7.22 0.99 -14.35
N ILE A 49 -7.65 -0.27 -14.28
CA ILE A 49 -8.87 -0.75 -14.91
C ILE A 49 -9.66 -1.52 -13.86
N LYS A 50 -10.93 -1.14 -13.67
CA LYS A 50 -11.88 -1.82 -12.80
C LYS A 50 -13.12 -2.21 -13.58
N VAL A 51 -13.73 -3.33 -13.21
CA VAL A 51 -15.02 -3.75 -13.76
C VAL A 51 -16.04 -3.75 -12.64
N VAL A 52 -17.12 -2.99 -12.83
CA VAL A 52 -18.21 -2.90 -11.87
C VAL A 52 -19.55 -3.23 -12.54
N ASP A 53 -20.57 -3.55 -11.75
CA ASP A 53 -21.95 -3.60 -12.23
C ASP A 53 -22.63 -2.21 -12.20
N ALA A 54 -23.91 -2.17 -12.59
CA ALA A 54 -24.72 -0.95 -12.58
C ALA A 54 -24.90 -0.33 -11.18
N ASN A 55 -24.65 -1.07 -10.10
CA ASN A 55 -24.70 -0.59 -8.71
C ASN A 55 -23.31 -0.22 -8.18
N ALA A 56 -22.31 -0.12 -9.06
CA ALA A 56 -20.91 0.11 -8.72
C ALA A 56 -20.26 -0.98 -7.84
N VAL A 57 -20.80 -2.21 -7.86
CA VAL A 57 -20.21 -3.37 -7.17
C VAL A 57 -19.12 -3.96 -8.06
N GLU A 58 -17.91 -4.15 -7.52
CA GLU A 58 -16.75 -4.63 -8.26
C GLU A 58 -16.84 -6.14 -8.55
N LEU A 59 -16.53 -6.53 -9.79
CA LEU A 59 -16.40 -7.93 -10.19
C LEU A 59 -15.16 -8.52 -9.53
N ALA A 60 -15.27 -9.73 -8.99
CA ALA A 60 -14.14 -10.44 -8.41
C ALA A 60 -12.93 -10.45 -9.35
N SER A 61 -11.72 -10.27 -8.80
CA SER A 61 -10.48 -10.23 -9.58
C SER A 61 -10.21 -11.48 -10.41
N ALA A 62 -10.75 -12.64 -10.01
CA ALA A 62 -10.68 -13.87 -10.79
C ALA A 62 -11.58 -13.85 -12.05
N GLY A 63 -12.51 -12.90 -12.16
CA GLY A 63 -13.46 -12.78 -13.27
C GLY A 63 -12.87 -12.18 -14.55
N TYR A 64 -11.70 -11.56 -14.47
CA TYR A 64 -11.03 -10.94 -15.62
C TYR A 64 -9.53 -10.76 -15.38
N SER A 65 -8.79 -10.47 -16.44
CA SER A 65 -7.40 -10.02 -16.38
C SER A 65 -7.24 -8.77 -17.24
N VAL A 66 -6.26 -7.94 -16.92
CA VAL A 66 -6.04 -6.65 -17.59
C VAL A 66 -4.64 -6.56 -18.17
N ASP A 67 -4.53 -5.96 -19.36
CA ASP A 67 -3.27 -5.47 -19.93
C ASP A 67 -3.37 -3.94 -19.92
N LEU A 68 -2.76 -3.32 -18.90
CA LEU A 68 -2.80 -1.87 -18.69
C LEU A 68 -2.01 -1.11 -19.76
N GLU A 69 -0.95 -1.70 -20.31
CA GLU A 69 -0.14 -1.06 -21.35
C GLU A 69 -0.91 -0.95 -22.67
N ARG A 70 -1.69 -1.99 -23.01
CA ARG A 70 -2.48 -2.06 -24.26
C ARG A 70 -3.96 -1.72 -24.10
N GLY A 71 -4.39 -1.34 -22.90
CA GLY A 71 -5.80 -1.08 -22.59
C GLY A 71 -6.74 -2.22 -22.93
N ARG A 72 -6.49 -3.42 -22.40
CA ARG A 72 -7.34 -4.59 -22.66
C ARG A 72 -7.89 -5.20 -21.38
N VAL A 73 -9.12 -5.68 -21.47
CA VAL A 73 -9.76 -6.56 -20.49
C VAL A 73 -10.00 -7.91 -21.14
N THR A 74 -9.48 -8.97 -20.54
CA THR A 74 -9.76 -10.36 -20.97
C THR A 74 -10.64 -11.02 -19.92
N TRP A 75 -11.86 -11.38 -20.31
CA TRP A 75 -12.82 -12.05 -19.42
C TRP A 75 -12.36 -13.47 -19.11
N ALA A 76 -12.59 -13.91 -17.87
CA ALA A 76 -12.29 -15.28 -17.47
C ALA A 76 -13.09 -16.32 -18.29
N ASN A 77 -12.60 -17.55 -18.30
CA ASN A 77 -13.28 -18.69 -18.90
C ASN A 77 -13.19 -19.92 -17.98
N PRO A 78 -14.27 -20.30 -17.27
CA PRO A 78 -15.62 -19.70 -17.33
C PRO A 78 -15.68 -18.30 -16.70
N LEU A 79 -16.56 -17.44 -17.21
CA LEU A 79 -16.88 -16.15 -16.60
C LEU A 79 -17.96 -16.32 -15.54
N VAL A 80 -17.66 -15.95 -14.31
CA VAL A 80 -18.61 -15.96 -13.18
C VAL A 80 -18.84 -14.51 -12.74
N LEU A 81 -20.09 -14.06 -12.80
CA LEU A 81 -20.48 -12.69 -12.45
C LEU A 81 -20.78 -12.59 -10.95
N GLN A 82 -19.74 -12.45 -10.14
CA GLN A 82 -19.86 -12.32 -8.69
C GLN A 82 -18.76 -11.41 -8.11
N ASP A 83 -19.04 -10.81 -6.94
CA ASP A 83 -18.08 -10.01 -6.20
C ASP A 83 -17.06 -10.91 -5.46
N ALA A 84 -16.16 -10.29 -4.70
CA ALA A 84 -15.13 -11.01 -3.94
C ALA A 84 -15.73 -11.93 -2.85
N GLU A 85 -16.91 -11.60 -2.34
CA GLU A 85 -17.66 -12.35 -1.33
C GLU A 85 -18.55 -13.45 -1.93
N GLY A 86 -18.69 -13.50 -3.26
CA GLY A 86 -19.49 -14.47 -4.00
C GLY A 86 -20.96 -14.08 -4.20
N ASN A 87 -21.34 -12.83 -3.96
CA ASN A 87 -22.67 -12.33 -4.31
C ASN A 87 -22.76 -12.05 -5.82
N PRO A 88 -23.90 -12.34 -6.46
CA PRO A 88 -24.03 -12.18 -7.91
C PRO A 88 -24.04 -10.70 -8.34
N LEU A 89 -23.36 -10.41 -9.47
CA LEU A 89 -23.41 -9.10 -10.13
C LEU A 89 -24.54 -9.04 -11.17
N THR A 90 -24.96 -7.81 -11.48
CA THR A 90 -25.96 -7.54 -12.52
C THR A 90 -25.34 -7.05 -13.82
N LEU A 91 -26.01 -7.31 -14.95
CA LEU A 91 -25.65 -6.72 -16.24
C LEU A 91 -26.45 -5.42 -16.46
N PRO A 92 -25.94 -4.43 -17.23
CA PRO A 92 -24.63 -4.43 -17.90
C PRO A 92 -23.46 -4.26 -16.93
N LEU A 93 -22.28 -4.75 -17.31
CA LEU A 93 -21.05 -4.36 -16.63
C LEU A 93 -20.59 -3.00 -17.16
N VAL A 94 -19.84 -2.27 -16.35
CA VAL A 94 -19.17 -1.02 -16.70
C VAL A 94 -17.69 -1.19 -16.41
N VAL A 95 -16.88 -1.04 -17.46
CA VAL A 95 -15.42 -0.98 -17.31
C VAL A 95 -15.03 0.47 -17.07
N ARG A 96 -14.45 0.75 -15.91
CA ARG A 96 -13.89 2.04 -15.54
C ARG A 96 -12.38 1.99 -15.77
N ASP A 97 -11.90 2.77 -16.74
CA ASP A 97 -10.47 2.84 -17.04
C ASP A 97 -9.92 4.23 -16.75
N ARG A 98 -8.90 4.31 -15.89
CA ARG A 98 -8.26 5.57 -15.51
C ARG A 98 -6.90 5.67 -16.19
N VAL A 99 -6.67 6.80 -16.83
CA VAL A 99 -5.34 7.22 -17.28
C VAL A 99 -4.82 8.33 -16.38
N GLU A 100 -3.52 8.37 -16.18
CA GLU A 100 -2.87 9.33 -15.30
C GLU A 100 -1.58 9.83 -15.91
N HIS A 101 -1.35 11.13 -15.83
CA HIS A 101 -0.12 11.79 -16.28
C HIS A 101 0.50 12.54 -15.12
N MET A 102 1.66 12.06 -14.65
CA MET A 102 2.44 12.74 -13.63
C MET A 102 3.42 13.71 -14.31
N THR A 103 3.36 14.98 -13.94
CA THR A 103 4.14 16.04 -14.58
C THR A 103 4.50 17.14 -13.59
N LEU A 104 5.55 17.90 -13.89
CA LEU A 104 5.91 19.09 -13.13
C LEU A 104 4.94 20.23 -13.44
N CYS A 105 4.43 20.89 -12.41
CA CYS A 105 3.67 22.13 -12.55
C CYS A 105 4.65 23.28 -12.85
N THR A 106 4.55 23.90 -14.03
CA THR A 106 5.48 24.96 -14.45
C THR A 106 4.96 26.36 -14.18
N GLU A 107 3.65 26.51 -14.05
CA GLU A 107 3.01 27.81 -13.85
C GLU A 107 1.69 27.63 -13.10
N VAL A 108 1.39 28.51 -12.15
CA VAL A 108 0.09 28.53 -11.45
C VAL A 108 -0.48 29.93 -11.52
N GLN A 109 -1.54 30.11 -12.32
CA GLN A 109 -2.19 31.40 -12.47
C GLN A 109 -3.40 31.56 -11.54
N VAL A 110 -3.70 32.81 -11.18
CA VAL A 110 -4.83 33.16 -10.28
C VAL A 110 -6.20 32.85 -10.89
N ASN A 111 -6.30 32.77 -12.23
CA ASN A 111 -7.50 32.35 -12.95
C ASN A 111 -7.75 30.82 -12.90
N GLY A 112 -6.81 30.05 -12.31
CA GLY A 112 -6.88 28.59 -12.24
C GLY A 112 -6.18 27.86 -13.40
N GLU A 113 -5.53 28.57 -14.32
CA GLU A 113 -4.73 27.96 -15.37
C GLU A 113 -3.44 27.37 -14.77
N LEU A 114 -3.12 26.15 -15.17
CA LEU A 114 -1.94 25.40 -14.74
C LEU A 114 -1.06 25.10 -15.96
N GLY A 115 0.22 25.45 -15.87
CA GLY A 115 1.24 25.02 -16.81
C GLY A 115 1.78 23.64 -16.45
N ILE A 116 1.99 22.78 -17.45
CA ILE A 116 2.60 21.46 -17.27
C ILE A 116 3.86 21.34 -18.14
N SER A 117 4.89 20.70 -17.59
CA SER A 117 6.18 20.56 -18.26
C SER A 117 6.20 19.61 -19.45
N SER A 118 5.24 18.69 -19.51
CA SER A 118 5.15 17.66 -20.55
C SER A 118 3.73 17.58 -21.12
N PRO A 119 3.58 17.43 -22.45
CA PRO A 119 2.27 17.34 -23.08
C PRO A 119 1.51 16.11 -22.58
N LEU A 120 0.19 16.24 -22.47
CA LEU A 120 -0.69 15.10 -22.16
C LEU A 120 -0.72 14.15 -23.35
N PRO A 121 -0.53 12.83 -23.14
CA PRO A 121 -0.54 11.85 -24.23
C PRO A 121 -1.95 11.50 -24.72
N TRP A 122 -2.98 11.86 -23.95
CA TRP A 122 -4.39 11.61 -24.29
C TRP A 122 -5.15 12.91 -24.51
N ASP A 123 -6.13 12.87 -25.41
CA ASP A 123 -7.16 13.92 -25.53
C ASP A 123 -8.19 13.70 -24.43
N LEU A 124 -8.13 14.53 -23.38
CA LEU A 124 -8.94 14.37 -22.19
C LEU A 124 -10.11 15.37 -22.17
N PRO A 125 -11.34 14.94 -21.87
CA PRO A 125 -12.51 15.81 -21.92
C PRO A 125 -12.47 16.91 -20.84
N ALA A 126 -12.80 18.13 -21.27
CA ALA A 126 -12.95 19.26 -20.38
C ALA A 126 -14.15 19.06 -19.44
N GLY A 127 -13.98 19.41 -18.15
CA GLY A 127 -15.01 19.27 -17.12
C GLY A 127 -15.04 17.90 -16.43
N GLU A 128 -14.39 16.89 -16.99
CA GLU A 128 -14.27 15.55 -16.39
C GLU A 128 -12.84 15.24 -15.91
N THR A 129 -11.85 15.90 -16.51
CA THR A 129 -10.43 15.74 -16.16
C THR A 129 -10.12 16.36 -14.80
N LEU A 130 -9.44 15.59 -13.95
CA LEU A 130 -9.04 15.99 -12.60
C LEU A 130 -7.56 16.36 -12.56
N ALA A 131 -7.24 17.39 -11.78
CA ALA A 131 -5.88 17.75 -11.42
C ALA A 131 -5.70 17.56 -9.92
N SER A 132 -4.64 16.86 -9.52
CA SER A 132 -4.32 16.55 -8.13
C SER A 132 -2.90 16.99 -7.80
N SER A 133 -2.71 17.60 -6.64
CA SER A 133 -1.37 17.87 -6.09
C SER A 133 -0.72 16.56 -5.67
N ALA A 134 0.59 16.40 -5.89
CA ALA A 134 1.33 15.25 -5.41
C ALA A 134 2.29 15.66 -4.29
N LEU A 135 2.27 14.88 -3.20
CA LEU A 135 3.33 14.91 -2.20
C LEU A 135 4.30 13.80 -2.55
N SER A 136 5.53 14.16 -2.93
CA SER A 136 6.58 13.20 -3.21
C SER A 136 7.45 12.98 -1.97
N TRP A 137 7.72 11.70 -1.71
CA TRP A 137 8.90 11.30 -0.96
C TRP A 137 9.98 10.93 -1.97
N GLY A 138 11.25 11.05 -1.57
CA GLY A 138 12.35 10.48 -2.34
C GLY A 138 12.34 8.96 -2.27
N ASP A 139 13.50 8.34 -2.45
CA ASP A 139 13.62 6.89 -2.36
C ASP A 139 13.33 6.41 -0.94
N LEU A 140 12.28 5.59 -0.79
CA LEU A 140 11.90 4.94 0.44
C LEU A 140 12.03 3.43 0.29
N GLN A 141 12.55 2.77 1.32
CA GLN A 141 12.67 1.33 1.36
C GLN A 141 12.32 0.83 2.76
N ALA A 142 11.62 -0.29 2.80
CA ALA A 142 11.40 -1.01 4.03
C ALA A 142 12.74 -1.54 4.57
N ARG A 143 12.90 -1.50 5.89
CA ARG A 143 14.12 -1.99 6.54
C ARG A 143 13.80 -2.67 7.85
N LEU A 144 14.66 -3.62 8.21
CA LEU A 144 14.68 -4.25 9.53
C LEU A 144 15.88 -3.69 10.31
N HIS A 145 15.65 -3.25 11.54
CA HIS A 145 16.65 -2.60 12.39
C HIS A 145 16.54 -3.07 13.86
N HIS A 146 17.56 -2.73 14.66
CA HIS A 146 17.61 -3.01 16.10
C HIS A 146 17.48 -4.51 16.44
N TRP A 147 18.26 -5.35 15.77
CA TRP A 147 18.32 -6.79 16.05
C TRP A 147 19.12 -7.06 17.33
N PHE A 148 18.48 -7.55 18.38
CA PHE A 148 19.14 -7.97 19.62
C PHE A 148 18.44 -9.17 20.27
N THR A 149 19.13 -9.82 21.20
CA THR A 149 18.59 -10.97 21.94
C THR A 149 18.45 -10.68 23.43
N GLN A 150 17.54 -11.39 24.09
CA GLN A 150 17.34 -11.36 25.53
C GLN A 150 17.19 -12.77 26.06
N ARG A 151 17.85 -13.06 27.19
CA ARG A 151 17.76 -14.37 27.86
C ARG A 151 16.37 -14.65 28.42
N THR A 152 15.60 -13.61 28.74
CA THR A 152 14.26 -13.75 29.31
C THR A 152 13.32 -12.72 28.72
N TRP A 153 12.24 -13.22 28.13
CA TRP A 153 11.07 -12.44 27.75
C TRP A 153 10.14 -12.28 28.96
N ASP A 154 10.00 -11.06 29.45
CA ASP A 154 9.08 -10.74 30.53
C ASP A 154 7.68 -10.52 29.95
N ILE A 155 6.78 -11.49 30.14
CA ILE A 155 5.38 -11.40 29.65
C ILE A 155 4.59 -10.31 30.40
N GLY A 156 4.93 -10.02 31.66
CA GLY A 156 4.25 -9.02 32.47
C GLY A 156 4.69 -7.58 32.16
N SER A 157 5.92 -7.40 31.70
CA SER A 157 6.45 -6.12 31.22
C SER A 157 7.36 -6.34 30.00
N PRO A 158 6.78 -6.63 28.82
CA PRO A 158 7.56 -6.94 27.62
C PRO A 158 8.47 -5.78 27.20
N ASN A 159 9.67 -6.10 26.71
CA ASN A 159 10.62 -5.09 26.27
C ASN A 159 10.31 -4.63 24.83
N TRP A 160 9.53 -3.56 24.70
CA TRP A 160 9.27 -2.89 23.42
C TRP A 160 10.14 -1.65 23.19
N THR A 161 11.24 -1.52 23.93
CA THR A 161 12.25 -0.47 23.69
C THR A 161 13.26 -0.90 22.62
N ASP A 162 14.05 0.04 22.15
CA ASP A 162 15.02 -0.18 21.07
C ASP A 162 16.38 -0.73 21.57
N GLU A 163 16.48 -1.00 22.87
CA GLU A 163 17.70 -1.50 23.52
C GLU A 163 17.41 -2.80 24.30
N PRO A 164 18.40 -3.70 24.45
CA PRO A 164 18.25 -4.91 25.24
C PRO A 164 18.07 -4.58 26.73
N LYS A 165 17.13 -5.28 27.38
CA LYS A 165 16.91 -5.21 28.83
C LYS A 165 17.33 -6.53 29.49
N GLY A 166 18.20 -6.44 30.49
CA GLY A 166 18.72 -7.62 31.20
C GLY A 166 19.81 -8.35 30.43
N ASP A 167 20.01 -9.62 30.74
CA ASP A 167 21.12 -10.41 30.18
C ASP A 167 20.84 -10.89 28.74
N GLY A 168 21.87 -10.92 27.92
CA GLY A 168 21.83 -11.49 26.57
C GLY A 168 21.87 -13.02 26.55
N THR A 169 21.70 -13.59 25.36
CA THR A 169 21.81 -15.04 25.12
C THR A 169 23.23 -15.43 24.70
N THR A 170 23.63 -16.67 25.00
CA THR A 170 24.82 -17.29 24.35
C THR A 170 24.50 -17.80 22.94
N ALA A 171 23.23 -18.10 22.67
CA ALA A 171 22.71 -18.39 21.34
C ALA A 171 22.69 -17.10 20.49
N ASN A 172 22.91 -17.23 19.19
CA ASN A 172 22.83 -16.10 18.27
C ASN A 172 22.35 -16.53 16.88
N TYR A 173 21.83 -15.56 16.14
CA TYR A 173 21.48 -15.70 14.73
C TYR A 173 22.58 -15.10 13.87
N ASN A 174 23.03 -15.83 12.85
CA ASN A 174 24.05 -15.38 11.92
C ASN A 174 23.45 -14.44 10.86
N SER A 175 23.10 -13.22 11.27
CA SER A 175 22.54 -12.18 10.40
C SER A 175 23.52 -11.69 9.33
N LEU A 176 24.83 -11.95 9.48
CA LEU A 176 25.84 -11.58 8.49
C LEU A 176 25.76 -12.47 7.25
N ALA A 177 25.67 -13.80 7.44
CA ALA A 177 25.55 -14.73 6.32
C ALA A 177 24.10 -14.90 5.84
N TYR A 178 23.14 -14.71 6.74
CA TYR A 178 21.71 -14.90 6.49
C TYR A 178 20.94 -13.70 7.03
N PRO A 179 21.02 -12.51 6.41
CA PRO A 179 20.29 -11.34 6.88
C PRO A 179 18.78 -11.62 6.85
N PRO A 180 18.02 -11.20 7.89
CA PRO A 180 16.56 -11.16 7.81
C PRO A 180 16.12 -10.37 6.59
N LEU A 181 15.20 -10.93 5.81
CA LEU A 181 14.72 -10.32 4.57
C LEU A 181 13.42 -9.57 4.86
N ILE A 182 13.26 -8.42 4.21
CA ILE A 182 12.04 -7.61 4.27
C ILE A 182 11.69 -7.17 2.84
N ALA A 183 10.39 -7.14 2.55
CA ALA A 183 9.88 -6.68 1.26
C ALA A 183 8.97 -5.47 1.48
N ASN A 184 9.13 -4.45 0.63
CA ASN A 184 8.35 -3.21 0.66
C ASN A 184 6.84 -3.48 0.80
N ARG A 185 6.30 -4.38 -0.03
CA ARG A 185 4.88 -4.72 -0.08
C ARG A 185 4.33 -5.38 1.19
N GLY A 186 5.17 -6.09 1.95
CA GLY A 186 4.74 -6.81 3.15
C GLY A 186 4.98 -6.03 4.45
N ALA A 187 5.93 -5.10 4.44
CA ALA A 187 6.44 -4.42 5.61
C ALA A 187 5.43 -3.45 6.23
N ILE A 188 5.48 -3.36 7.55
CA ILE A 188 4.74 -2.37 8.34
C ILE A 188 5.69 -1.74 9.36
N ASP A 189 5.36 -0.54 9.84
CA ASP A 189 6.04 0.06 10.99
C ASP A 189 5.65 -0.72 12.24
N ALA A 190 6.56 -1.57 12.74
CA ALA A 190 6.23 -2.50 13.82
C ALA A 190 7.43 -2.90 14.67
N LYS A 191 7.12 -3.36 15.88
CA LYS A 191 8.09 -3.93 16.83
C LYS A 191 7.79 -5.41 17.02
N TRP A 192 8.80 -6.22 16.77
CA TRP A 192 8.67 -7.67 16.70
C TRP A 192 9.48 -8.36 17.78
N ALA A 193 8.93 -9.42 18.35
CA ALA A 193 9.62 -10.34 19.23
C ALA A 193 9.43 -11.79 18.77
N LEU A 194 10.54 -12.54 18.67
CA LEU A 194 10.53 -13.99 18.49
C LEU A 194 10.76 -14.62 19.86
N VAL A 195 9.68 -15.08 20.50
CA VAL A 195 9.73 -15.60 21.86
C VAL A 195 9.85 -17.11 21.82
N PHE A 196 10.98 -17.65 22.23
CA PHE A 196 11.24 -19.08 22.22
C PHE A 196 10.40 -19.79 23.26
N ASN A 197 9.67 -20.82 22.82
CA ASN A 197 8.87 -21.71 23.67
C ASN A 197 9.63 -23.01 23.96
N SER A 198 10.69 -23.30 23.19
CA SER A 198 11.61 -24.42 23.38
C SER A 198 12.99 -24.05 22.82
N SER A 199 13.88 -25.02 22.62
CA SER A 199 15.16 -24.78 21.94
C SER A 199 15.04 -24.62 20.42
N THR A 200 13.89 -24.95 19.82
CA THR A 200 13.71 -24.94 18.36
C THR A 200 12.42 -24.28 17.90
N SER A 201 11.48 -23.98 18.79
CA SER A 201 10.20 -23.34 18.45
C SER A 201 10.06 -21.99 19.14
N PHE A 202 9.46 -21.03 18.43
CA PHE A 202 9.19 -19.70 18.94
C PHE A 202 7.86 -19.15 18.41
N SER A 203 7.24 -18.25 19.17
CA SER A 203 6.11 -17.46 18.72
C SER A 203 6.59 -16.13 18.13
N VAL A 204 5.97 -15.71 17.04
CA VAL A 204 6.19 -14.40 16.43
C VAL A 204 5.15 -13.44 16.99
N VAL A 205 5.62 -12.44 17.73
CA VAL A 205 4.80 -11.48 18.46
C VAL A 205 5.04 -10.08 17.92
N GLU A 206 3.97 -9.32 17.72
CA GLU A 206 3.99 -7.89 17.43
C GLU A 206 3.40 -7.11 18.60
N GLU A 207 3.88 -5.89 18.84
CA GLU A 207 3.49 -5.06 20.00
C GLU A 207 1.98 -4.81 20.11
N LYS A 208 1.27 -4.65 19.00
CA LYS A 208 -0.16 -4.32 18.94
C LYS A 208 -1.05 -5.51 18.54
N LEU A 209 -0.58 -6.37 17.66
CA LEU A 209 -1.32 -7.53 17.13
C LEU A 209 -1.17 -8.77 18.02
N GLY A 210 -0.18 -8.81 18.91
CA GLY A 210 0.13 -9.98 19.71
C GLY A 210 0.75 -11.09 18.87
N VAL A 211 0.41 -12.35 19.15
CA VAL A 211 0.99 -13.50 18.45
C VAL A 211 0.36 -13.63 17.06
N ILE A 212 1.15 -13.42 16.02
CA ILE A 212 0.68 -13.50 14.62
C ILE A 212 1.03 -14.82 13.94
N ALA A 213 2.04 -15.53 14.43
CA ALA A 213 2.50 -16.79 13.86
C ALA A 213 3.35 -17.59 14.86
N ASN A 214 3.63 -18.84 14.53
CA ASN A 214 4.67 -19.64 15.18
C ASN A 214 5.74 -19.99 14.15
N GLY A 215 7.00 -19.95 14.57
CA GLY A 215 8.16 -20.29 13.77
C GLY A 215 9.00 -21.38 14.41
N THR A 216 9.97 -21.87 13.64
CA THR A 216 10.94 -22.84 14.12
C THR A 216 12.35 -22.49 13.65
N THR A 217 13.36 -23.06 14.29
CA THR A 217 14.74 -22.93 13.85
C THR A 217 15.09 -23.85 12.69
N THR A 218 14.19 -24.76 12.31
CA THR A 218 14.44 -25.80 11.29
C THR A 218 13.75 -25.52 9.95
N THR A 219 12.88 -24.51 9.89
CA THR A 219 12.18 -24.05 8.69
C THR A 219 12.24 -22.53 8.58
N ASP A 220 12.23 -22.01 7.36
CA ASP A 220 12.11 -20.57 7.15
C ASP A 220 10.82 -20.06 7.79
N THR A 221 10.90 -18.91 8.45
CA THR A 221 9.76 -18.27 9.10
C THR A 221 9.41 -16.99 8.33
N ALA A 222 8.24 -16.98 7.70
CA ALA A 222 7.77 -15.88 6.86
C ALA A 222 6.28 -15.59 7.12
N PRO A 223 5.93 -14.93 8.25
CA PRO A 223 4.54 -14.64 8.61
C PRO A 223 3.87 -13.75 7.57
N ILE A 224 2.68 -14.14 7.11
CA ILE A 224 1.95 -13.44 6.03
C ILE A 224 1.21 -12.22 6.58
N ASN A 225 1.38 -11.08 5.90
CA ASN A 225 0.53 -9.92 6.06
C ASN A 225 -0.82 -10.19 5.34
N PRO A 226 -1.96 -10.25 6.05
CA PRO A 226 -3.26 -10.55 5.44
C PRO A 226 -3.72 -9.45 4.48
N GLU A 227 -3.26 -8.20 4.66
CA GLU A 227 -3.65 -7.07 3.81
C GLU A 227 -3.01 -7.14 2.43
N THR A 228 -1.80 -7.70 2.34
CA THR A 228 -1.02 -7.70 1.09
C THR A 228 -0.67 -9.09 0.58
N ASN A 229 -1.10 -10.14 1.30
CA ASN A 229 -0.78 -11.54 1.03
C ASN A 229 0.71 -11.80 0.80
N THR A 230 1.57 -10.99 1.43
CA THR A 230 3.03 -11.02 1.30
C THR A 230 3.63 -11.12 2.70
N PRO A 231 4.76 -11.82 2.91
CA PRO A 231 5.36 -11.90 4.23
C PRO A 231 5.74 -10.53 4.80
N TYR A 232 5.50 -10.29 6.09
CA TYR A 232 6.00 -9.10 6.80
C TYR A 232 7.54 -9.02 6.73
N PHE A 233 8.18 -10.17 6.93
CA PHE A 233 9.62 -10.39 6.84
C PHE A 233 9.86 -11.89 6.63
N THR A 234 11.08 -12.29 6.29
CA THR A 234 11.51 -13.70 6.20
C THR A 234 12.79 -13.92 6.97
N ILE A 235 12.80 -14.90 7.86
CA ILE A 235 13.98 -15.35 8.60
C ILE A 235 14.35 -16.73 8.11
N ARG A 236 15.57 -16.86 7.58
CA ARG A 236 16.11 -18.11 7.04
C ARG A 236 16.52 -19.05 8.15
N LYS A 237 16.19 -20.34 8.01
CA LYS A 237 16.53 -21.37 9.00
C LYS A 237 18.03 -21.50 9.22
N GLU A 238 18.84 -21.31 8.18
CA GLU A 238 20.29 -21.50 8.19
C GLU A 238 21.01 -20.50 9.10
N GLY A 239 20.38 -19.35 9.40
CA GLY A 239 20.95 -18.37 10.31
C GLY A 239 20.87 -18.78 11.78
N TRP A 240 20.04 -19.75 12.16
CA TRP A 240 19.89 -20.13 13.57
C TRP A 240 21.11 -20.91 14.07
N GLY A 241 21.82 -20.32 15.03
CA GLY A 241 22.80 -21.04 15.85
C GLY A 241 22.15 -21.97 16.89
N SER A 242 22.97 -22.70 17.63
CA SER A 242 22.53 -23.54 18.74
C SER A 242 22.45 -22.76 20.07
N GLY A 243 21.89 -23.39 21.12
CA GLY A 243 21.87 -22.84 22.49
C GLY A 243 20.61 -22.05 22.86
N TRP A 244 19.59 -22.01 22.00
CA TRP A 244 18.31 -21.40 22.33
C TRP A 244 17.58 -22.20 23.41
N ALA A 245 16.78 -21.50 24.23
CA ALA A 245 16.00 -22.08 25.30
C ALA A 245 14.64 -21.38 25.41
N ALA A 246 13.68 -22.06 26.02
CA ALA A 246 12.38 -21.46 26.33
C ALA A 246 12.57 -20.20 27.19
N GLY A 247 11.87 -19.14 26.83
CA GLY A 247 11.98 -17.82 27.45
C GLY A 247 13.00 -16.89 26.79
N ASN A 248 13.91 -17.39 25.94
CA ASN A 248 14.76 -16.50 25.15
C ASN A 248 13.90 -15.68 24.18
N ALA A 249 14.35 -14.47 23.84
CA ALA A 249 13.73 -13.65 22.81
C ALA A 249 14.76 -13.06 21.84
N VAL A 250 14.31 -12.87 20.60
CA VAL A 250 14.94 -11.96 19.63
C VAL A 250 14.01 -10.78 19.44
N ARG A 251 14.53 -9.55 19.49
CA ARG A 251 13.81 -8.31 19.18
C ARG A 251 14.39 -7.68 17.93
N PHE A 252 13.51 -7.10 17.13
CA PHE A 252 13.83 -6.20 16.04
C PHE A 252 12.63 -5.31 15.73
N ASN A 253 12.88 -4.24 14.99
CA ASN A 253 11.85 -3.35 14.48
C ASN A 253 11.88 -3.39 12.95
N THR A 254 10.76 -3.03 12.33
CA THR A 254 10.66 -2.79 10.90
C THR A 254 10.11 -1.39 10.67
N ASP A 255 10.67 -0.71 9.67
CA ASP A 255 10.09 0.46 9.04
C ASP A 255 9.53 0.03 7.67
N SER A 256 8.35 0.51 7.31
CA SER A 256 7.73 0.32 6.00
C SER A 256 8.31 1.27 4.96
N CYS A 257 7.99 1.03 3.69
CA CYS A 257 8.37 1.92 2.58
C CYS A 257 7.35 3.06 2.35
N LEU A 258 6.42 3.28 3.28
CA LEU A 258 5.39 4.31 3.14
C LEU A 258 5.82 5.59 3.84
N GLY A 259 5.80 6.70 3.09
CA GLY A 259 6.12 8.01 3.64
C GLY A 259 5.07 8.49 4.63
N PRO A 260 5.45 9.04 5.79
CA PRO A 260 4.49 9.54 6.76
C PRO A 260 3.83 10.82 6.23
N MET A 261 2.49 10.86 6.21
CA MET A 261 1.72 12.07 5.92
C MET A 261 0.61 12.29 6.93
N TRP A 262 0.31 13.56 7.22
CA TRP A 262 -0.87 13.97 7.97
C TRP A 262 -1.78 14.79 7.06
N ILE A 263 -3.08 14.64 7.24
CA ILE A 263 -4.10 15.34 6.46
C ILE A 263 -4.96 16.13 7.42
N VAL A 264 -5.21 17.38 7.05
CA VAL A 264 -6.08 18.27 7.79
C VAL A 264 -7.13 18.80 6.82
N ARG A 265 -8.40 18.51 7.09
CA ARG A 265 -9.52 19.14 6.40
C ARG A 265 -9.92 20.39 7.16
N THR A 266 -9.79 21.55 6.52
CA THR A 266 -10.29 22.83 7.04
C THR A 266 -11.63 23.16 6.42
N VAL A 267 -12.63 23.45 7.24
CA VAL A 267 -13.99 23.80 6.79
C VAL A 267 -14.32 25.20 7.27
N LEU A 268 -14.82 26.06 6.36
CA LEU A 268 -15.24 27.41 6.73
C LEU A 268 -16.54 27.35 7.54
N SER A 269 -16.64 28.17 8.59
CA SER A 269 -17.89 28.33 9.34
C SER A 269 -18.95 29.01 8.47
N GLY A 270 -20.06 28.34 8.20
CA GLY A 270 -21.14 28.89 7.38
C GLY A 270 -22.27 27.89 7.16
N LYS A 271 -23.33 28.31 6.46
CA LYS A 271 -24.37 27.40 5.99
C LYS A 271 -23.76 26.48 4.94
N GLY A 272 -23.85 25.17 5.12
CA GLY A 272 -23.44 24.20 4.10
C GLY A 272 -24.14 24.51 2.77
N THR A 273 -23.35 24.75 1.73
CA THR A 273 -23.85 25.04 0.37
C THR A 273 -23.77 23.83 -0.56
N VAL A 274 -23.10 22.76 -0.12
CA VAL A 274 -22.91 21.50 -0.84
C VAL A 274 -23.36 20.37 0.08
N GLU A 275 -24.09 19.40 -0.45
CA GLU A 275 -24.58 18.25 0.33
C GLU A 275 -23.47 17.23 0.59
N ASP A 276 -22.60 16.97 -0.41
CA ASP A 276 -21.52 15.99 -0.32
C ASP A 276 -20.18 16.57 -0.83
N ASP A 277 -19.13 16.43 -0.03
CA ASP A 277 -17.73 16.72 -0.41
C ASP A 277 -16.92 15.43 -0.31
N GLU A 278 -16.18 15.10 -1.37
CA GLU A 278 -15.31 13.92 -1.42
C GLU A 278 -13.86 14.32 -1.74
N PHE A 279 -12.91 13.59 -1.17
CA PHE A 279 -11.51 13.65 -1.57
C PHE A 279 -10.94 12.24 -1.59
N HIS A 280 -10.02 11.99 -2.51
CA HIS A 280 -9.33 10.70 -2.62
C HIS A 280 -7.85 10.87 -2.38
N LEU A 281 -7.26 9.84 -1.78
CA LEU A 281 -5.82 9.70 -1.63
C LEU A 281 -5.39 8.47 -2.39
N GLN A 282 -4.30 8.61 -3.13
CA GLN A 282 -3.70 7.51 -3.84
C GLN A 282 -2.21 7.52 -3.53
N ILE A 283 -1.76 6.45 -2.88
CA ILE A 283 -0.35 6.21 -2.64
C ILE A 283 0.26 5.74 -3.95
N ARG A 284 1.42 6.29 -4.30
CA ARG A 284 2.21 5.91 -5.46
C ARG A 284 3.60 5.52 -5.00
N GLY A 285 4.10 4.43 -5.54
CA GLY A 285 5.47 3.98 -5.36
C GLY A 285 5.84 3.15 -6.58
N ASP A 286 7.12 3.13 -6.93
CA ASP A 286 7.59 2.17 -7.92
C ASP A 286 7.54 0.76 -7.31
N ALA A 287 7.18 -0.22 -8.13
CA ALA A 287 7.18 -1.62 -7.71
C ALA A 287 8.53 -2.23 -8.09
N ASP A 288 9.25 -2.78 -7.10
CA ASP A 288 10.40 -3.65 -7.35
C ASP A 288 10.03 -4.88 -8.21
#